data_AF-A0A397FP66-F1
#
_entry.id   AF-A0A397FP66-F1
#
_cell.length_a   1.000
_cell.length_b   1.000
_cell.length_c   1.000
_cell.angle_alpha   90.00
_cell.angle_beta   90.00
_cell.angle_gamma   90.00
#
_symmetry.space_group_name_H-M   'P 1'
#
loop_
_entity.id
_entity.type
_entity.pdbx_description
1 polymer ?
#
loop_
_entity_poly.entity_id
_entity_poly.type
_entity_poly.pdbx_seq_one_letter_code
_entity_poly.pdbx_strand_id
1 'polypeptide(L)'
;MKNIETNLSDTHTHTQNKSLLFLERRRQMSELENLKSLEKYDQWKKTKKRRKNYIALIASLIGFLIALLITWLILRVSPKDNWTLTKATFASEDKILGYIPKIEEIDNKLKKSIASKPLNFLSKKVEEDTAKEVSKGNFGAIVSAIRTYSIILIVIWFLVLLLIWWVFYFLARWIISRFIWKEPSLYEQRID
;
A
#
# COMPACT_ATOMS: atom_id res chain seq x y z
N MET A 1 7.48 38.76 -81.59
CA MET A 1 7.03 38.89 -80.20
C MET A 1 6.28 37.62 -79.76
N LYS A 2 6.97 36.49 -79.53
CA LYS A 2 6.33 35.22 -79.10
C LYS A 2 7.08 34.45 -77.99
N ASN A 3 8.17 34.99 -77.44
CA ASN A 3 9.04 34.31 -76.46
C ASN A 3 8.91 34.81 -75.01
N ILE A 4 7.99 35.74 -74.73
CA ILE A 4 7.84 36.32 -73.38
C ILE A 4 6.68 35.66 -72.62
N GLU A 5 5.62 35.22 -73.31
CA GLU A 5 4.44 34.59 -72.69
C GLU A 5 4.71 33.16 -72.19
N THR A 6 5.59 32.40 -72.86
CA THR A 6 5.97 31.04 -72.43
C THR A 6 6.83 31.04 -71.17
N ASN A 7 7.80 31.97 -71.05
CA ASN A 7 8.65 32.10 -69.86
C ASN A 7 7.88 32.57 -68.61
N LEU A 8 6.81 33.37 -68.76
CA LEU A 8 5.97 33.77 -67.64
C LEU A 8 5.08 32.63 -67.12
N SER A 9 4.56 31.78 -68.03
CA SER A 9 3.73 30.62 -67.65
C SER A 9 4.54 29.54 -66.91
N ASP A 10 5.78 29.29 -67.36
CA ASP A 10 6.68 28.30 -66.73
C ASP A 10 7.20 28.77 -65.37
N THR A 11 7.42 30.08 -65.18
CA THR A 11 7.84 30.64 -63.89
C THR A 11 6.70 30.66 -62.86
N HIS A 12 5.45 30.87 -63.29
CA HIS A 12 4.28 30.87 -62.40
C HIS A 12 3.92 29.45 -61.90
N THR A 13 3.96 28.45 -62.79
CA THR A 13 3.74 27.04 -62.43
C THR A 13 4.86 26.48 -61.56
N HIS A 14 6.12 26.87 -61.82
CA HIS A 14 7.26 26.49 -60.98
C HIS A 14 7.19 27.13 -59.57
N THR A 15 6.68 28.36 -59.46
CA THR A 15 6.50 29.04 -58.16
C THR A 15 5.33 28.45 -57.36
N GLN A 16 4.22 28.11 -58.01
CA GLN A 16 3.09 27.41 -57.37
C GLN A 16 3.48 26.03 -56.86
N ASN A 17 4.21 25.23 -57.65
CA ASN A 17 4.71 23.92 -57.20
C ASN A 17 5.65 24.02 -56.00
N LYS A 18 6.49 25.06 -55.92
CA LYS A 18 7.33 25.33 -54.73
C LYS A 18 6.52 25.66 -53.47
N SER A 19 5.46 26.46 -53.60
CA SER A 19 4.59 26.78 -52.46
C SER A 19 3.82 25.57 -51.94
N LEU A 20 3.37 24.68 -52.83
CA LEU A 20 2.72 23.42 -52.46
C LEU A 20 3.69 22.47 -51.75
N LEU A 21 4.90 22.30 -52.29
CA LEU A 21 5.97 21.53 -51.63
C LEU A 21 6.32 22.07 -50.24
N PHE A 22 6.29 23.39 -50.06
CA PHE A 22 6.57 24.02 -48.77
C PHE A 22 5.44 23.79 -47.75
N LEU A 23 4.17 23.89 -48.19
CA LEU A 23 3.01 23.59 -47.35
C LEU A 23 2.95 22.13 -46.94
N GLU A 24 3.25 21.21 -47.87
CA GLU A 24 3.28 19.78 -47.60
C GLU A 24 4.41 19.42 -46.63
N ARG A 25 5.59 20.03 -46.78
CA ARG A 25 6.71 19.89 -45.83
C ARG A 25 6.37 20.43 -44.44
N ARG A 26 5.63 21.55 -44.33
CA ARG A 26 5.15 22.06 -43.04
C ARG A 26 4.13 21.14 -42.38
N ARG A 27 3.23 20.54 -43.17
CA ARG A 27 2.25 19.57 -42.67
C ARG A 27 2.94 18.28 -42.18
N GLN A 28 3.93 17.79 -42.91
CA GLN A 28 4.73 16.63 -42.48
C GLN A 28 5.52 16.93 -41.20
N MET A 29 6.09 18.13 -41.06
CA MET A 29 6.77 18.56 -39.84
C MET A 29 5.82 18.63 -38.64
N SER A 30 4.60 19.17 -38.81
CA SER A 30 3.62 19.24 -37.71
C SER A 30 3.07 17.85 -37.33
N GLU A 31 2.90 16.95 -38.28
CA GLU A 31 2.54 15.55 -38.00
C GLU A 31 3.67 14.82 -37.25
N LEU A 32 4.93 15.02 -37.63
CA LEU A 32 6.09 14.47 -36.92
C LEU A 32 6.22 15.02 -35.50
N GLU A 33 5.95 16.30 -35.27
CA GLU A 33 5.92 16.92 -33.93
C GLU A 33 4.79 16.35 -33.07
N ASN A 34 3.60 16.17 -33.65
CA ASN A 34 2.47 15.54 -32.98
C ASN A 34 2.77 14.07 -32.61
N LEU A 35 3.40 13.31 -33.50
CA LEU A 35 3.79 11.93 -33.21
C LEU A 35 4.85 11.85 -32.10
N LYS A 36 5.83 12.76 -32.10
CA LYS A 36 6.82 12.87 -31.01
C LYS A 36 6.18 13.26 -29.67
N SER A 37 5.21 14.17 -29.65
CA SER A 37 4.51 14.56 -28.43
C SER A 37 3.62 13.44 -27.88
N LEU A 38 2.96 12.69 -28.77
CA LEU A 38 2.22 11.46 -28.45
C LEU A 38 3.14 10.38 -27.89
N GLU A 39 4.30 10.13 -28.52
CA GLU A 39 5.27 9.16 -28.03
C GLU A 39 5.81 9.55 -26.64
N LYS A 40 6.14 10.84 -26.44
CA LYS A 40 6.59 11.37 -25.14
C LYS A 40 5.50 11.23 -24.07
N TYR A 41 4.24 11.46 -24.42
CA TYR A 41 3.11 11.26 -23.52
C TYR A 41 2.91 9.78 -23.15
N ASP A 42 3.03 8.87 -24.12
CA ASP A 42 2.91 7.43 -23.87
C ASP A 42 4.06 6.88 -23.01
N GLN A 43 5.29 7.34 -23.26
CA GLN A 43 6.44 7.04 -22.41
C GLN A 43 6.26 7.59 -20.99
N TRP A 44 5.73 8.81 -20.85
CA TRP A 44 5.38 9.39 -19.56
C TRP A 44 4.30 8.57 -18.85
N LYS A 45 3.25 8.12 -19.55
CA LYS A 45 2.16 7.30 -19.02
C LYS A 45 2.63 5.93 -18.53
N LYS A 46 3.51 5.26 -19.29
CA LYS A 46 4.14 3.99 -18.88
C LYS A 46 5.06 4.18 -17.66
N THR A 47 5.84 5.26 -17.64
CA THR A 47 6.74 5.59 -16.52
C THR A 47 5.97 6.03 -15.26
N LYS A 48 4.84 6.74 -15.43
CA LYS A 48 3.90 7.14 -14.38
C LYS A 48 3.32 5.95 -13.65
N LYS A 49 2.86 4.93 -14.38
CA LYS A 49 2.29 3.71 -13.78
C LYS A 49 3.33 2.97 -12.91
N ARG A 50 4.57 2.82 -13.40
CA ARG A 50 5.65 2.17 -12.63
C ARG A 50 6.01 2.99 -11.38
N ARG A 51 6.25 4.29 -11.52
CA ARG A 51 6.60 5.17 -10.39
C ARG A 51 5.50 5.21 -9.32
N LYS A 52 4.22 5.22 -9.73
CA LYS A 52 3.09 5.16 -8.79
C LYS A 52 3.10 3.89 -7.95
N ASN A 53 3.40 2.74 -8.57
CA ASN A 53 3.50 1.49 -7.84
C ASN A 53 4.69 1.49 -6.86
N TYR A 54 5.87 1.97 -7.26
CA TYR A 54 7.03 2.05 -6.37
C TYR A 54 6.79 2.98 -5.17
N ILE A 55 6.22 4.16 -5.39
CA ILE A 55 5.89 5.10 -4.31
C ILE A 55 4.84 4.49 -3.38
N ALA A 56 3.81 3.82 -3.91
CA ALA A 56 2.82 3.14 -3.10
C ALA A 56 3.42 1.97 -2.29
N LEU A 57 4.39 1.25 -2.85
CA LEU A 57 5.08 0.14 -2.19
C LEU A 57 5.94 0.65 -1.02
N ILE A 58 6.73 1.71 -1.26
CA ILE A 58 7.55 2.35 -0.22
C ILE A 58 6.66 2.96 0.87
N ALA A 59 5.58 3.66 0.49
CA ALA A 59 4.63 4.22 1.45
C ALA A 59 3.93 3.13 2.28
N SER A 60 3.62 1.98 1.67
CA SER A 60 3.07 0.82 2.38
C SER A 60 4.07 0.21 3.37
N LEU A 61 5.34 0.09 2.99
CA LEU A 61 6.44 -0.37 3.87
C LEU A 61 6.64 0.56 5.07
N ILE A 62 6.67 1.87 4.84
CA ILE A 62 6.78 2.87 5.92
C ILE A 62 5.51 2.84 6.79
N GLY A 63 4.33 2.76 6.17
CA GLY A 63 3.06 2.65 6.86
C GLY A 63 2.97 1.40 7.75
N PHE A 64 3.57 0.29 7.34
CA PHE A 64 3.68 -0.92 8.14
C PHE A 64 4.56 -0.73 9.39
N LEU A 65 5.72 -0.07 9.24
CA LEU A 65 6.60 0.26 10.37
C LEU A 65 5.89 1.18 11.38
N ILE A 66 5.18 2.19 10.88
CA ILE A 66 4.38 3.09 11.72
C ILE A 66 3.23 2.32 12.40
N ALA A 67 2.57 1.42 11.68
CA ALA A 67 1.52 0.58 12.23
C ALA A 67 2.04 -0.27 13.39
N LEU A 68 3.22 -0.90 13.26
CA LEU A 68 3.85 -1.65 14.35
C LEU A 68 4.09 -0.79 15.60
N LEU A 69 4.58 0.43 15.43
CA LEU A 69 4.81 1.37 16.55
C LEU A 69 3.49 1.75 17.23
N ILE A 70 2.45 2.03 16.46
CA ILE A 70 1.13 2.41 17.01
C ILE A 70 0.47 1.20 17.67
N THR A 71 0.54 0.01 17.06
CA THR A 71 0.06 -1.25 17.67
C THR A 71 0.75 -1.49 19.01
N TRP A 72 2.07 -1.27 19.08
CA TRP A 72 2.80 -1.34 20.34
C TRP A 72 2.31 -0.30 21.34
N LEU A 73 2.01 0.94 20.92
CA LEU A 73 1.52 2.00 21.79
C LEU A 73 0.10 1.73 22.33
N ILE A 74 -0.77 1.16 21.49
CA ILE A 74 -2.17 0.85 21.81
C ILE A 74 -2.26 -0.38 22.72
N LEU A 75 -1.58 -1.47 22.37
CA LEU A 75 -1.66 -2.75 23.08
C LEU A 75 -0.63 -2.87 24.21
N ARG A 76 0.46 -2.10 24.17
CA ARG A 76 1.63 -2.25 25.06
C ARG A 76 2.29 -3.64 24.99
N VAL A 77 1.98 -4.40 23.95
CA VAL A 77 2.52 -5.75 23.69
C VAL A 77 3.55 -5.63 22.58
N SER A 78 4.78 -6.02 22.89
CA SER A 78 5.89 -5.97 21.95
C SER A 78 5.87 -7.18 21.00
N PRO A 79 6.55 -7.11 19.85
CA PRO A 79 6.78 -8.28 18.99
C PRO A 79 7.46 -9.44 19.73
N LYS A 80 8.30 -9.15 20.74
CA LYS A 80 8.95 -10.15 21.60
C LYS A 80 7.95 -10.89 22.49
N ASP A 81 6.95 -10.18 22.99
CA ASP A 81 5.85 -10.77 23.76
C ASP A 81 5.01 -11.70 22.86
N ASN A 82 4.67 -11.25 21.65
CA ASN A 82 3.96 -12.07 20.66
C ASN A 82 4.75 -13.34 20.26
N TRP A 83 6.08 -13.21 20.11
CA TRP A 83 6.98 -14.34 19.89
C TRP A 83 7.00 -15.32 21.07
N THR A 84 6.89 -14.81 22.31
CA THR A 84 6.80 -15.63 23.51
C THR A 84 5.47 -16.39 23.56
N LEU A 85 4.36 -15.74 23.18
CA LEU A 85 3.06 -16.41 23.04
C LEU A 85 3.11 -17.52 21.98
N THR A 86 3.74 -17.25 20.83
CA THR A 86 3.88 -18.25 19.76
C THR A 86 4.72 -19.44 20.24
N LYS A 87 5.81 -19.20 20.96
CA LYS A 87 6.60 -20.26 21.60
C LYS A 87 5.79 -21.07 22.60
N ALA A 88 4.93 -20.42 23.38
CA ALA A 88 4.07 -21.10 24.35
C ALA A 88 3.01 -21.98 23.65
N THR A 89 2.43 -21.52 22.54
CA THR A 89 1.46 -22.30 21.75
C THR A 89 2.05 -23.62 21.24
N PHE A 90 3.31 -23.62 20.78
CA PHE A 90 3.98 -24.81 20.24
C PHE A 90 4.87 -25.54 21.25
N ALA A 91 4.90 -25.11 22.52
CA ALA A 91 5.68 -25.77 23.55
C ALA A 91 5.09 -27.13 23.92
N SER A 92 5.95 -28.08 24.32
CA SER A 92 5.52 -29.36 24.92
C SER A 92 4.80 -29.11 26.24
N GLU A 93 3.95 -30.07 26.66
CA GLU A 93 3.11 -29.93 27.85
C GLU A 93 3.92 -29.58 29.11
N ASP A 94 5.07 -30.23 29.29
CA ASP A 94 5.98 -30.00 30.42
C ASP A 94 6.59 -28.59 30.42
N LYS A 95 6.73 -27.97 29.25
CA LYS A 95 7.33 -26.64 29.10
C LYS A 95 6.32 -25.51 29.17
N ILE A 96 5.02 -25.80 28.98
CA ILE A 96 3.93 -24.81 29.02
C ILE A 96 3.81 -24.16 30.39
N LEU A 97 4.03 -24.92 31.46
CA LEU A 97 4.01 -24.40 32.84
C LEU A 97 5.00 -23.26 33.06
N GLY A 98 6.18 -23.32 32.40
CA GLY A 98 7.19 -22.26 32.45
C GLY A 98 6.83 -20.99 31.66
N TYR A 99 5.79 -21.03 30.82
CA TYR A 99 5.31 -19.89 30.06
C TYR A 99 4.11 -19.18 30.71
N ILE A 100 3.41 -19.83 31.67
CA ILE A 100 2.27 -19.24 32.40
C ILE A 100 2.59 -17.85 32.96
N PRO A 101 3.65 -17.64 33.76
CA PRO A 101 3.92 -16.31 34.34
C PRO A 101 4.19 -15.25 33.26
N LYS A 102 4.72 -15.64 32.11
CA LYS A 102 4.95 -14.72 30.98
C LYS A 102 3.65 -14.37 30.26
N ILE A 103 2.73 -15.33 30.13
CA ILE A 103 1.41 -15.11 29.53
C ILE A 103 0.59 -14.17 30.43
N GLU A 104 0.63 -14.36 31.75
CA GLU A 104 -0.04 -13.45 32.70
C GLU A 104 0.56 -12.03 32.69
N GLU A 105 1.87 -11.90 32.54
CA GLU A 105 2.50 -10.58 32.39
C GLU A 105 2.02 -9.87 31.12
N ILE A 106 1.88 -10.60 30.02
CA ILE A 106 1.39 -10.09 28.75
C ILE A 106 -0.10 -9.72 28.85
N ASP A 107 -0.93 -10.57 29.45
CA ASP A 107 -2.34 -10.27 29.72
C ASP A 107 -2.49 -9.01 30.59
N ASN A 108 -1.67 -8.87 31.65
CA ASN A 108 -1.68 -7.65 32.47
C ASN A 108 -1.30 -6.38 31.69
N LYS A 109 -0.38 -6.47 30.72
CA LYS A 109 -0.06 -5.35 29.83
C LYS A 109 -1.25 -5.00 28.93
N LEU A 110 -1.93 -6.01 28.39
CA LEU A 110 -3.15 -5.87 27.56
C LEU A 110 -4.34 -5.30 28.35
N LYS A 111 -4.55 -5.74 29.59
CA LYS A 111 -5.59 -5.21 30.50
C LYS A 111 -5.35 -3.75 30.90
N LYS A 112 -4.10 -3.29 30.88
CA LYS A 112 -3.73 -1.88 31.08
C LYS A 112 -3.69 -1.06 29.78
N SER A 113 -3.99 -1.69 28.65
CA SER A 113 -3.91 -1.07 27.32
C SER A 113 -5.21 -0.32 26.96
N ILE A 114 -5.16 0.45 25.87
CA ILE A 114 -6.36 1.17 25.36
C ILE A 114 -7.42 0.18 24.86
N ALA A 115 -6.99 -1.01 24.42
CA ALA A 115 -7.88 -2.08 23.99
C ALA A 115 -8.42 -2.94 25.15
N SER A 116 -8.16 -2.58 26.41
CA SER A 116 -8.53 -3.36 27.60
C SER A 116 -10.01 -3.70 27.71
N LYS A 117 -10.92 -2.80 27.33
CA LYS A 117 -12.37 -3.05 27.41
C LYS A 117 -12.85 -4.21 26.51
N PRO A 118 -12.61 -4.18 25.18
CA PRO A 118 -12.99 -5.31 24.33
C PRO A 118 -12.21 -6.60 24.67
N LEU A 119 -10.97 -6.46 25.16
CA LEU A 119 -10.16 -7.60 25.60
C LEU A 119 -10.70 -8.27 26.86
N ASN A 120 -11.16 -7.50 27.85
CA ASN A 120 -11.74 -8.04 29.10
C ASN A 120 -13.01 -8.85 28.83
N PHE A 121 -13.79 -8.49 27.81
CA PHE A 121 -14.97 -9.26 27.41
C PHE A 121 -14.57 -10.61 26.80
N LEU A 122 -13.56 -10.61 25.92
CA LEU A 122 -13.04 -11.83 25.30
C LEU A 122 -12.33 -12.73 26.33
N SER A 123 -11.53 -12.16 27.24
CA SER A 123 -10.84 -12.91 28.28
C SER A 123 -11.83 -13.57 29.21
N LYS A 124 -12.87 -12.84 29.65
CA LYS A 124 -13.92 -13.40 30.52
C LYS A 124 -14.66 -14.57 29.87
N LYS A 125 -14.95 -14.47 28.57
CA LYS A 125 -15.62 -15.55 27.83
C LYS A 125 -14.74 -16.80 27.73
N VAL A 126 -13.44 -16.61 27.45
CA VAL A 126 -12.47 -17.72 27.40
C VAL A 126 -12.24 -18.32 28.78
N GLU A 127 -12.19 -17.49 29.84
CA GLU A 127 -12.10 -17.95 31.24
C GLU A 127 -13.34 -18.77 31.64
N GLU A 128 -14.55 -18.34 31.27
CA GLU A 128 -15.79 -19.09 31.53
C GLU A 128 -15.83 -20.44 30.81
N ASP A 129 -15.36 -20.49 29.56
CA ASP A 129 -15.26 -21.75 28.79
C ASP A 129 -14.14 -22.66 29.33
N THR A 130 -13.04 -22.07 29.79
CA THR A 130 -11.92 -22.79 30.40
C THR A 130 -12.26 -23.33 31.78
N ALA A 131 -12.94 -22.56 32.62
CA ALA A 131 -13.30 -22.95 33.99
C ALA A 131 -14.22 -24.19 34.01
N LYS A 132 -15.11 -24.32 33.02
CA LYS A 132 -15.98 -25.49 32.84
C LYS A 132 -15.23 -26.77 32.48
N GLU A 133 -14.09 -26.62 31.80
CA GLU A 133 -13.22 -27.73 31.41
C GLU A 133 -12.28 -28.13 32.56
N VAL A 134 -11.73 -27.14 33.27
CA VAL A 134 -10.85 -27.34 34.43
C VAL A 134 -11.58 -27.96 35.63
N SER A 135 -12.86 -27.63 35.84
CA SER A 135 -13.68 -28.24 36.90
C SER A 135 -13.88 -29.76 36.73
N LYS A 136 -13.48 -30.33 35.58
CA LYS A 136 -13.49 -31.79 35.32
C LYS A 136 -12.15 -32.48 35.65
N GLY A 137 -11.16 -31.76 36.21
CA GLY A 137 -9.91 -32.33 36.74
C GLY A 137 -8.91 -32.82 35.70
N ASN A 138 -9.05 -32.42 34.43
CA ASN A 138 -8.23 -32.93 33.34
C ASN A 138 -7.03 -32.02 33.05
N PHE A 139 -5.81 -32.46 33.40
CA PHE A 139 -4.58 -31.67 33.25
C PHE A 139 -4.30 -31.29 31.77
N GLY A 140 -4.69 -32.16 30.83
CA GLY A 140 -4.61 -31.86 29.39
C GLY A 140 -5.53 -30.71 28.97
N ALA A 141 -6.65 -30.50 29.68
CA ALA A 141 -7.56 -29.37 29.41
C ALA A 141 -6.95 -28.03 29.82
N ILE A 142 -6.15 -27.99 30.91
CA ILE A 142 -5.41 -26.78 31.33
C ILE A 142 -4.38 -26.38 30.26
N VAL A 143 -3.62 -27.35 29.76
CA VAL A 143 -2.62 -27.13 28.69
C VAL A 143 -3.29 -26.65 27.40
N SER A 144 -4.40 -27.28 27.02
CA SER A 144 -5.20 -26.89 25.85
C SER A 144 -5.76 -25.46 25.98
N ALA A 145 -6.24 -25.10 27.17
CA ALA A 145 -6.76 -23.77 27.44
C ALA A 145 -5.68 -22.68 27.35
N ILE A 146 -4.49 -22.92 27.92
CA ILE A 146 -3.36 -21.98 27.84
C ILE A 146 -2.92 -21.77 26.38
N ARG A 147 -2.90 -22.83 25.57
CA ARG A 147 -2.61 -22.72 24.13
C ARG A 147 -3.67 -21.90 23.41
N THR A 148 -4.94 -22.19 23.68
CA THR A 148 -6.09 -21.50 23.07
C THR A 148 -6.07 -20.01 23.41
N TYR A 149 -5.83 -19.68 24.67
CA TYR A 149 -5.70 -18.30 25.13
C TYR A 149 -4.52 -17.58 24.48
N SER A 150 -3.36 -18.23 24.38
CA SER A 150 -2.18 -17.69 23.69
C SER A 150 -2.47 -17.41 22.21
N ILE A 151 -3.19 -18.30 21.52
CA ILE A 151 -3.60 -18.11 20.12
C ILE A 151 -4.52 -16.89 19.99
N ILE A 152 -5.50 -16.75 20.88
CA ILE A 152 -6.43 -15.61 20.87
C ILE A 152 -5.66 -14.30 21.02
N LEU A 153 -4.70 -14.23 21.94
CA LEU A 153 -3.87 -13.04 22.12
C LEU A 153 -3.03 -12.70 20.87
N ILE A 154 -2.44 -13.71 20.21
CA ILE A 154 -1.72 -13.53 18.94
C ILE A 154 -2.67 -12.96 17.87
N VAL A 155 -3.86 -13.55 17.72
CA VAL A 155 -4.85 -13.14 16.72
C VAL A 155 -5.30 -11.70 16.95
N ILE A 156 -5.57 -11.30 18.20
CA ILE A 156 -5.94 -9.92 18.52
C ILE A 156 -4.83 -8.95 18.16
N TRP A 157 -3.57 -9.28 18.49
CA TRP A 157 -2.43 -8.44 18.14
C TRP A 157 -2.31 -8.24 16.62
N PHE A 158 -2.46 -9.32 15.85
CA PHE A 158 -2.44 -9.26 14.38
C PHE A 158 -3.63 -8.48 13.80
N LEU A 159 -4.83 -8.64 14.35
CA LEU A 159 -6.02 -7.91 13.91
C LEU A 159 -5.85 -6.40 14.08
N VAL A 160 -5.33 -5.97 15.24
CA VAL A 160 -5.08 -4.55 15.51
C VAL A 160 -4.00 -4.01 14.56
N LEU A 161 -2.91 -4.76 14.36
CA LEU A 161 -1.88 -4.38 13.39
C LEU A 161 -2.44 -4.23 11.97
N LEU A 162 -3.25 -5.20 11.53
CA LEU A 162 -3.83 -5.21 10.20
C LEU A 162 -4.81 -4.05 10.01
N LEU A 163 -5.64 -3.75 11.01
CA LEU A 163 -6.57 -2.63 10.99
C LEU A 163 -5.82 -1.30 10.85
N ILE A 164 -4.79 -1.08 11.65
CA ILE A 164 -3.98 0.15 11.60
C ILE A 164 -3.25 0.26 10.26
N TRP A 165 -2.62 -0.83 9.81
CA TRP A 165 -1.93 -0.85 8.53
C TRP A 165 -2.87 -0.56 7.36
N TRP A 166 -4.09 -1.10 7.39
CA TRP A 166 -5.11 -0.85 6.38
C TRP A 166 -5.52 0.62 6.31
N VAL A 167 -5.69 1.28 7.45
CA VAL A 167 -5.96 2.73 7.52
C VAL A 167 -4.82 3.53 6.88
N PHE A 168 -3.56 3.22 7.21
CA PHE A 168 -2.40 3.90 6.60
C PHE A 168 -2.27 3.64 5.11
N TYR A 169 -2.54 2.41 4.67
CA TYR A 169 -2.55 2.07 3.24
C TYR A 169 -3.58 2.91 2.47
N PHE A 170 -4.80 3.03 3.00
CA PHE A 170 -5.83 3.88 2.41
C PHE A 170 -5.42 5.35 2.39
N LEU A 171 -4.85 5.85 3.48
CA LEU A 171 -4.40 7.23 3.59
C LEU A 171 -3.27 7.54 2.58
N ALA A 172 -2.28 6.66 2.46
CA ALA A 172 -1.21 6.78 1.49
C ALA A 172 -1.74 6.77 0.05
N ARG A 173 -2.65 5.84 -0.27
CA ARG A 173 -3.28 5.76 -1.59
C ARG A 173 -4.07 7.02 -1.93
N TRP A 174 -4.79 7.58 -0.95
CA TRP A 174 -5.54 8.82 -1.10
C TRP A 174 -4.63 10.02 -1.36
N ILE A 175 -3.56 10.19 -0.57
CA ILE A 175 -2.58 11.27 -0.74
C ILE A 175 -1.90 11.20 -2.11
N ILE A 176 -1.43 10.01 -2.51
CA ILE A 176 -0.78 9.80 -3.83
C ILE A 176 -1.75 10.13 -4.98
N SER A 177 -3.04 9.80 -4.82
CA SER A 177 -4.03 10.08 -5.84
C SER A 177 -4.40 11.56 -5.96
N ARG A 178 -4.32 12.33 -4.85
CA ARG A 178 -4.81 13.71 -4.81
C ARG A 178 -3.72 14.76 -5.00
N PHE A 179 -2.50 14.53 -4.48
CA PHE A 179 -1.46 15.57 -4.41
C PHE A 179 -0.26 15.35 -5.34
N ILE A 180 0.15 14.11 -5.57
CA ILE A 180 1.41 13.82 -6.30
C ILE A 180 1.23 13.85 -7.82
N TRP A 181 0.00 13.78 -8.33
CA TRP A 181 -0.27 13.64 -9.76
C TRP A 181 -1.31 14.64 -10.27
N LYS A 182 -0.95 15.93 -10.31
CA LYS A 182 -1.53 16.82 -11.31
C LYS A 182 -1.04 16.34 -12.69
N GLU A 183 -1.96 16.14 -13.63
CA GLU A 183 -1.58 15.78 -15.00
C GLU A 183 -0.85 16.97 -15.64
N PRO A 184 0.29 16.75 -16.34
CA PRO A 184 0.84 17.77 -17.22
C PRO A 184 -0.23 18.04 -18.27
N SER A 185 -0.66 19.29 -18.39
CA SER A 185 -1.60 19.69 -19.41
C SER A 185 -0.99 19.35 -20.77
N LEU A 186 -1.73 18.63 -21.61
CA LEU A 186 -1.28 18.22 -22.96
C LEU A 186 -1.05 19.41 -23.93
N TYR A 187 -1.26 20.66 -23.47
CA TYR A 187 -1.43 21.83 -24.33
C TYR A 187 -0.57 23.04 -23.96
N GLU A 188 0.37 22.93 -23.01
CA GLU A 188 1.17 24.08 -22.55
C GLU A 188 2.31 24.52 -23.51
N GLN A 189 2.43 23.96 -24.71
CA GLN A 189 3.39 24.41 -25.74
C GLN A 189 2.74 25.28 -26.84
N ARG A 190 1.80 26.15 -26.47
CA ARG A 190 1.28 27.16 -27.41
C ARG A 190 1.23 28.55 -26.80
N ILE A 191 2.32 28.97 -26.17
CA ILE A 191 2.60 30.37 -25.87
C ILE A 191 4.11 30.55 -26.00
N ASP A 192 4.54 30.97 -27.19
CA ASP A 192 5.56 32.00 -27.45
C ASP A 192 5.62 32.25 -28.97
#